data_AF-A0A8S4A8D2-F1
#
_entry.id   AF-A0A8S4A8D2-F1
#
_cell.length_a   1.000
_cell.length_b   1.000
_cell.length_c   1.000
_cell.angle_alpha   90.00
_cell.angle_beta   90.00
_cell.angle_gamma   90.00
#
_symmetry.space_group_name_H-M   'P 1'
#
loop_
_entity.id
_entity.type
_entity.pdbx_description
1 polymer ?
#
loop_
_entity_poly.entity_id
_entity_poly.type
_entity_poly.pdbx_seq_one_letter_code
_entity_poly.pdbx_strand_id
1 'polypeptide(L)'
;MLKWVLRKVTGKCELLRITYEEGDTIERTKRIEDSLRHSRNSELKTCATSVDFIVEESAKTIASIKSVVPEVHPRFENSLRDCLQRIKTYNKILAEAEELRKEKFSKADPTHEAKLVQLWNVYSDVPLPQSVGQHWTDLGFQGLDPGTDFRGMGMLGLEQLIYFALTYPAEARQVLSQSHHPKYGFSFAIVGINMTEMGYTLLFKGRLRSHFYGLDKPDPDLVDLHQVYCYLLYEFTQFWQSEKPRDIMEFSRLREKFRKNIQKALKAPKVRLLSSFQEVPKH
;
A
#
# COMPACT_ATOMS: atom_id res chain seq x y z
N MET A 1 -20.34 10.15 25.49
CA MET A 1 -20.45 10.08 26.95
C MET A 1 -19.27 9.34 27.61
N LEU A 2 -18.89 8.14 27.16
CA LEU A 2 -17.80 7.34 27.77
C LEU A 2 -16.44 8.06 27.93
N LYS A 3 -15.96 8.78 26.90
CA LYS A 3 -14.67 9.52 26.96
C LYS A 3 -14.63 10.59 28.05
N TRP A 4 -15.75 11.28 28.26
CA TRP A 4 -15.90 12.32 29.28
C TRP A 4 -15.96 11.71 30.68
N VAL A 5 -16.71 10.61 30.84
CA VAL A 5 -16.77 9.84 32.09
C VAL A 5 -15.37 9.33 32.47
N LEU A 6 -14.66 8.69 31.56
CA LEU A 6 -13.28 8.22 31.81
C LEU A 6 -12.34 9.38 32.17
N ARG A 7 -12.47 10.54 31.52
CA ARG A 7 -11.67 11.73 31.89
C ARG A 7 -11.97 12.21 33.31
N LYS A 8 -13.25 12.19 33.72
CA LYS A 8 -13.66 12.54 35.09
C LYS A 8 -13.19 11.53 36.13
N VAL A 9 -13.20 10.24 35.78
CA VAL A 9 -12.79 9.15 36.68
C VAL A 9 -11.27 9.04 36.81
N THR A 10 -10.53 9.12 35.69
CA THR A 10 -9.08 8.87 35.69
C THR A 10 -8.24 10.14 35.75
N GLY A 11 -8.82 11.32 35.56
CA GLY A 11 -8.11 12.60 35.39
C GLY A 11 -7.29 12.72 34.09
N LYS A 12 -7.21 11.65 33.30
CA LYS A 12 -6.37 11.55 32.09
C LYS A 12 -7.17 11.86 30.83
N CYS A 13 -6.56 12.52 29.85
CA CYS A 13 -7.14 12.63 28.51
C CYS A 13 -7.08 11.28 27.76
N GLU A 14 -7.84 11.14 26.67
CA GLU A 14 -7.89 9.88 25.91
C GLU A 14 -6.52 9.49 25.33
N LEU A 15 -5.81 10.43 24.71
CA LEU A 15 -4.48 10.17 24.16
C LEU A 15 -3.51 9.68 25.23
N LEU A 16 -3.56 10.30 26.43
CA LEU A 16 -2.73 9.90 27.57
C LEU A 16 -3.09 8.50 28.10
N ARG A 17 -4.37 8.10 28.04
CA ARG A 17 -4.73 6.71 28.37
C ARG A 17 -4.15 5.75 27.34
N ILE A 18 -4.36 6.02 26.05
CA ILE A 18 -3.88 5.16 24.95
C ILE A 18 -2.36 4.97 24.99
N THR A 19 -1.58 6.01 25.30
CA THR A 19 -0.11 5.91 25.35
C THR A 19 0.40 5.04 26.50
N TYR A 20 -0.35 4.96 27.62
CA TYR A 20 0.05 4.20 28.82
C TYR A 20 -0.65 2.84 28.93
N GLU A 21 -1.59 2.52 28.05
CA GLU A 21 -2.15 1.17 27.97
C GLU A 21 -1.10 0.20 27.43
N GLU A 22 -0.97 -0.96 28.08
CA GLU A 22 -0.14 -2.06 27.61
C GLU A 22 -0.74 -2.61 26.31
N GLY A 23 -0.07 -2.36 25.20
CA GLY A 23 -0.57 -2.70 23.87
C GLY A 23 0.49 -2.60 22.79
N ASP A 24 0.26 -3.34 21.71
CA ASP A 24 1.09 -3.33 20.51
C ASP A 24 1.14 -1.94 19.87
N THR A 25 2.31 -1.53 19.35
CA THR A 25 2.52 -0.20 18.75
C THR A 25 1.54 0.06 17.61
N ILE A 26 1.21 -0.97 16.82
CA ILE A 26 0.24 -0.89 15.72
C ILE A 26 -1.13 -0.43 16.22
N GLU A 27 -1.64 -1.06 17.29
CA GLU A 27 -2.96 -0.75 17.83
C GLU A 27 -2.96 0.61 18.53
N ARG A 28 -1.86 0.95 19.22
CA ARG A 28 -1.66 2.29 19.79
C ARG A 28 -1.74 3.37 18.71
N THR A 29 -1.03 3.20 17.61
CA THR A 29 -1.03 4.15 16.49
C THR A 29 -2.42 4.32 15.89
N LYS A 30 -3.14 3.22 15.63
CA LYS A 30 -4.53 3.29 15.12
C LYS A 30 -5.46 4.06 16.05
N ARG A 31 -5.42 3.78 17.35
CA ARG A 31 -6.28 4.44 18.35
C ARG A 31 -5.94 5.92 18.51
N ILE A 32 -4.66 6.28 18.45
CA ILE A 32 -4.22 7.68 18.44
C ILE A 32 -4.73 8.36 17.17
N GLU A 33 -4.53 7.77 15.99
CA GLU A 33 -5.01 8.30 14.72
C GLU A 33 -6.52 8.55 14.75
N ASP A 34 -7.31 7.57 15.21
CA ASP A 34 -8.77 7.69 15.33
C ASP A 34 -9.16 8.80 16.32
N SER A 35 -8.46 8.92 17.45
CA SER A 35 -8.68 10.01 18.40
C SER A 35 -8.38 11.39 17.80
N LEU A 36 -7.31 11.51 17.01
CA LEU A 36 -6.89 12.74 16.34
C LEU A 36 -7.89 13.12 15.23
N ARG A 37 -8.25 12.16 14.37
CA ARG A 37 -9.16 12.33 13.22
C ARG A 37 -10.55 12.82 13.64
N HIS A 38 -11.04 12.39 14.81
CA HIS A 38 -12.35 12.78 15.36
C HIS A 38 -12.26 13.94 16.38
N SER A 39 -11.09 14.57 16.52
CA SER A 39 -10.93 15.74 17.39
C SER A 39 -11.74 16.94 16.87
N ARG A 40 -12.28 17.74 17.79
CA ARG A 40 -12.88 19.05 17.47
C ARG A 40 -11.83 20.15 17.28
N ASN A 41 -10.61 19.93 17.74
CA ASN A 41 -9.49 20.85 17.53
C ASN A 41 -8.86 20.54 16.17
N SER A 42 -8.72 21.59 15.34
CA SER A 42 -8.22 21.50 13.96
C SER A 42 -6.77 21.03 13.87
N GLU A 43 -5.88 21.54 14.73
CA GLU A 43 -4.47 21.15 14.74
C GLU A 43 -4.30 19.65 15.00
N LEU A 44 -5.07 19.10 15.94
CA LEU A 44 -5.09 17.66 16.20
C LEU A 44 -5.61 16.87 15.00
N LYS A 45 -6.63 17.38 14.32
CA LYS A 45 -7.20 16.72 13.14
C LYS A 45 -6.18 16.68 12.00
N THR A 46 -5.45 17.78 11.78
CA THR A 46 -4.38 17.88 10.77
C THR A 46 -3.34 16.77 10.94
N CYS A 47 -2.94 16.47 12.17
CA CYS A 47 -1.99 15.39 12.48
C CYS A 47 -2.43 13.99 12.02
N ALA A 48 -3.73 13.78 11.77
CA ALA A 48 -4.26 12.51 11.26
C ALA A 48 -4.56 12.51 9.75
N THR A 49 -4.65 13.69 9.13
CA THR A 49 -5.19 13.82 7.76
C THR A 49 -4.26 14.51 6.77
N SER A 50 -3.16 15.10 7.22
CA SER A 50 -2.19 15.79 6.38
C SER A 50 -0.78 15.22 6.56
N VAL A 51 0.11 15.62 5.65
CA VAL A 51 1.57 15.46 5.77
C VAL A 51 2.26 16.75 6.23
N ASP A 52 1.54 17.88 6.23
CA ASP A 52 2.05 19.22 6.49
C ASP A 52 2.08 19.55 7.98
N PHE A 53 2.83 18.77 8.75
CA PHE A 53 3.10 19.06 10.16
C PHE A 53 4.46 18.54 10.60
N ILE A 54 5.07 19.21 11.58
CA ILE A 54 6.34 18.79 12.20
C ILE A 54 6.01 17.91 13.40
N VAL A 55 6.54 16.68 13.44
CA VAL A 55 6.15 15.66 14.42
C VAL A 55 6.52 16.07 15.84
N GLU A 56 7.72 16.61 16.01
CA GLU A 56 8.29 17.06 17.28
C GLU A 56 7.48 18.21 17.89
N GLU A 57 7.16 19.21 17.06
CA GLU A 57 6.36 20.38 17.46
C GLU A 57 4.92 19.96 17.77
N SER A 58 4.33 19.12 16.90
CA SER A 58 2.95 18.67 17.05
C SER A 58 2.77 17.85 18.34
N ALA A 59 3.74 17.02 18.71
CA ALA A 59 3.68 16.27 19.96
C ALA A 59 3.63 17.21 21.19
N LYS A 60 4.45 18.27 21.21
CA LYS A 60 4.47 19.28 22.28
C LYS A 60 3.17 20.08 22.32
N THR A 61 2.69 20.53 21.16
CA THR A 61 1.43 21.25 21.02
C THR A 61 0.24 20.41 21.50
N ILE A 62 0.19 19.13 21.13
CA ILE A 62 -0.85 18.20 21.61
C ILE A 62 -0.77 18.00 23.13
N ALA A 63 0.43 17.88 23.71
CA ALA A 63 0.61 17.79 25.16
C ALA A 63 0.02 19.03 25.86
N SER A 64 0.33 20.23 25.36
CA SER A 64 -0.21 21.51 25.86
C SER A 64 -1.74 21.57 25.76
N ILE A 65 -2.31 21.32 24.57
CA ILE A 65 -3.76 21.32 24.33
C ILE A 65 -4.50 20.33 25.22
N LYS A 66 -3.88 19.18 25.52
CA LYS A 66 -4.46 18.15 26.38
C LYS A 66 -4.12 18.30 27.85
N SER A 67 -3.39 19.35 28.21
CA SER A 67 -2.94 19.63 29.57
C SER A 67 -2.18 18.44 30.17
N VAL A 68 -1.32 17.80 29.37
CA VAL A 68 -0.43 16.73 29.81
C VAL A 68 0.87 17.36 30.30
N VAL A 69 1.21 17.13 31.57
CA VAL A 69 2.43 17.65 32.20
C VAL A 69 3.60 16.70 31.90
N PRO A 70 4.62 17.11 31.12
CA PRO A 70 5.71 16.23 30.68
C PRO A 70 6.49 15.60 31.85
N GLU A 71 6.68 16.32 32.94
CA GLU A 71 7.41 15.86 34.13
C GLU A 71 6.67 14.71 34.84
N VAL A 72 5.34 14.72 34.80
CA VAL A 72 4.49 13.67 35.38
C VAL A 72 4.33 12.50 34.39
N HIS A 73 4.40 12.78 33.10
CA HIS A 73 4.13 11.82 32.03
C HIS A 73 5.24 11.79 30.97
N PRO A 74 6.49 11.45 31.32
CA PRO A 74 7.65 11.59 30.44
C PRO A 74 7.59 10.71 29.18
N ARG A 75 6.81 9.62 29.21
CA ARG A 75 6.62 8.72 28.05
C ARG A 75 5.63 9.23 27.01
N PHE A 76 4.77 10.19 27.38
CA PHE A 76 3.66 10.62 26.53
C PHE A 76 4.14 11.17 25.19
N GLU A 77 5.05 12.15 25.23
CA GLU A 77 5.52 12.80 24.00
C GLU A 77 6.29 11.84 23.10
N ASN A 78 7.20 11.03 23.64
CA ASN A 78 7.97 10.07 22.84
C ASN A 78 7.04 9.06 22.15
N SER A 79 6.11 8.47 22.90
CA SER A 79 5.14 7.52 22.33
C SER A 79 4.23 8.18 21.29
N LEU A 80 3.88 9.44 21.49
CA LEU A 80 3.07 10.21 20.55
C LEU A 80 3.85 10.53 19.28
N ARG A 81 5.13 10.94 19.37
CA ARG A 81 6.01 11.19 18.22
C ARG A 81 6.12 9.94 17.34
N ASP A 82 6.36 8.77 17.93
CA ASP A 82 6.43 7.52 17.17
C ASP A 82 5.14 7.23 16.39
N CYS A 83 3.98 7.45 17.02
CA CYS A 83 2.69 7.24 16.38
C CYS A 83 2.41 8.29 15.31
N LEU A 84 2.73 9.56 15.56
CA LEU A 84 2.59 10.65 14.61
C LEU A 84 3.47 10.45 13.38
N GLN A 85 4.71 9.99 13.55
CA GLN A 85 5.60 9.66 12.45
C GLN A 85 4.97 8.58 11.55
N ARG A 86 4.50 7.49 12.14
CA ARG A 86 3.84 6.40 11.40
C ARG A 86 2.60 6.87 10.64
N ILE A 87 1.76 7.72 11.26
CA ILE A 87 0.57 8.29 10.62
C ILE A 87 0.96 9.21 9.45
N LYS A 88 1.91 10.12 9.68
CA LYS A 88 2.44 11.04 8.66
C LYS A 88 2.95 10.28 7.45
N THR A 89 3.75 9.25 7.69
CA THR A 89 4.36 8.45 6.63
C THR A 89 3.34 7.65 5.84
N TYR A 90 2.32 7.07 6.49
CA TYR A 90 1.21 6.42 5.78
C TYR A 90 0.45 7.40 4.87
N ASN A 91 0.19 8.62 5.36
CA ASN A 91 -0.47 9.66 4.56
C ASN A 91 0.41 10.12 3.39
N LYS A 92 1.74 10.17 3.57
CA LYS A 92 2.69 10.47 2.50
C LYS A 92 2.62 9.43 1.38
N ILE A 93 2.68 8.14 1.72
CA ILE A 93 2.55 7.04 0.73
C ILE A 93 1.22 7.13 -0.01
N LEU A 94 0.12 7.41 0.71
CA LEU A 94 -1.20 7.58 0.10
C LEU A 94 -1.24 8.74 -0.89
N ALA A 95 -0.63 9.88 -0.54
CA ALA A 95 -0.55 11.04 -1.42
C ALA A 95 0.28 10.75 -2.67
N GLU A 96 1.50 10.21 -2.51
CA GLU A 96 2.39 9.86 -3.63
C GLU A 96 1.75 8.83 -4.57
N ALA A 97 1.12 7.80 -4.02
CA ALA A 97 0.40 6.81 -4.80
C ALA A 97 -0.80 7.42 -5.56
N GLU A 98 -1.51 8.38 -4.96
CA GLU A 98 -2.62 9.05 -5.60
C GLU A 98 -2.17 9.97 -6.75
N GLU A 99 -1.04 10.66 -6.60
CA GLU A 99 -0.46 11.48 -7.67
C GLU A 99 -0.11 10.61 -8.88
N LEU A 100 0.64 9.52 -8.68
CA LEU A 100 0.98 8.58 -9.76
C LEU A 100 -0.25 7.89 -10.37
N ARG A 101 -1.29 7.61 -9.56
CA ARG A 101 -2.54 7.02 -10.06
C ARG A 101 -3.31 8.00 -10.94
N LYS A 102 -3.25 9.29 -10.65
CA LYS A 102 -3.91 10.35 -11.43
C LYS A 102 -3.12 10.76 -12.66
N GLU A 103 -1.80 10.59 -12.65
CA GLU A 103 -0.93 10.85 -13.78
C GLU A 103 -1.28 9.90 -14.93
N LYS A 104 -1.89 10.44 -15.98
CA LYS A 104 -2.29 9.66 -17.16
C LYS A 104 -1.08 9.42 -18.04
N PHE A 105 -0.90 8.17 -18.44
CA PHE A 105 0.06 7.82 -19.49
C PHE A 105 -0.20 8.65 -20.76
N SER A 106 0.88 9.16 -21.35
CA SER A 106 0.84 10.01 -22.53
C SER A 106 1.99 9.64 -23.47
N LYS A 107 1.65 9.27 -24.71
CA LYS A 107 2.66 9.00 -25.75
C LYS A 107 3.46 10.22 -26.19
N ALA A 108 2.90 11.40 -25.95
CA ALA A 108 3.57 12.66 -26.23
C ALA A 108 4.62 13.01 -25.17
N ASP A 109 4.63 12.31 -24.03
CA ASP A 109 5.63 12.48 -22.98
C ASP A 109 6.78 11.47 -23.17
N PRO A 110 8.01 11.94 -23.48
CA PRO A 110 9.16 11.06 -23.69
C PRO A 110 9.50 10.21 -22.45
N THR A 111 9.21 10.68 -21.24
CA THR A 111 9.49 9.94 -20.01
C THR A 111 8.51 8.77 -19.83
N HIS A 112 7.26 8.95 -20.25
CA HIS A 112 6.25 7.89 -20.26
C HIS A 112 6.57 6.82 -21.30
N GLU A 113 6.90 7.24 -22.53
CA GLU A 113 7.35 6.33 -23.59
C GLU A 113 8.59 5.54 -23.16
N ALA A 114 9.57 6.19 -22.51
CA ALA A 114 10.75 5.51 -21.98
C ALA A 114 10.40 4.43 -20.93
N LYS A 115 9.44 4.69 -20.04
CA LYS A 115 8.94 3.69 -19.09
C LYS A 115 8.23 2.54 -19.80
N LEU A 116 7.51 2.79 -20.89
CA LEU A 116 6.89 1.73 -21.67
C LEU A 116 7.93 0.83 -22.35
N VAL A 117 8.98 1.44 -22.93
CA VAL A 117 10.14 0.69 -23.45
C VAL A 117 10.82 -0.12 -22.35
N GLN A 118 10.99 0.47 -21.16
CA GLN A 118 11.54 -0.22 -20.00
C GLN A 118 10.69 -1.43 -19.59
N LEU A 119 9.36 -1.27 -19.54
CA LEU A 119 8.43 -2.37 -19.26
C LEU A 119 8.64 -3.52 -20.24
N TRP A 120 8.74 -3.22 -21.54
CA TRP A 120 9.02 -4.24 -22.54
C TRP A 120 10.33 -4.97 -22.25
N ASN A 121 11.42 -4.23 -22.07
CA ASN A 121 12.75 -4.79 -21.91
C ASN A 121 12.93 -5.64 -20.64
N VAL A 122 12.13 -5.42 -19.59
CA VAL A 122 12.22 -6.23 -18.36
C VAL A 122 11.42 -7.54 -18.45
N TYR A 123 10.51 -7.68 -19.42
CA TYR A 123 9.71 -8.89 -19.64
C TYR A 123 10.01 -9.60 -20.98
N SER A 124 10.84 -9.02 -21.83
CA SER A 124 11.20 -9.55 -23.15
C SER A 124 12.71 -9.49 -23.37
N ASP A 125 13.26 -10.58 -23.92
CA ASP A 125 14.67 -10.65 -24.33
C ASP A 125 14.93 -10.03 -25.71
N VAL A 126 13.87 -9.70 -26.47
CA VAL A 126 13.97 -9.04 -27.77
C VAL A 126 13.69 -7.53 -27.65
N PRO A 127 14.36 -6.67 -28.44
CA PRO A 127 14.07 -5.23 -28.47
C PRO A 127 12.61 -4.94 -28.83
N LEU A 128 12.07 -3.84 -28.31
CA LEU A 128 10.71 -3.39 -28.65
C LEU A 128 10.63 -3.13 -30.16
N PRO A 129 9.79 -3.87 -30.93
CA PRO A 129 9.78 -3.73 -32.38
C PRO A 129 9.21 -2.38 -32.85
N GLN A 130 8.12 -1.94 -32.21
CA GLN A 130 7.39 -0.73 -32.52
C GLN A 130 6.51 -0.34 -31.32
N SER A 131 6.09 0.93 -31.23
CA SER A 131 5.31 1.41 -30.08
C SER A 131 3.88 0.87 -29.99
N VAL A 132 3.34 0.29 -31.07
CA VAL A 132 1.99 -0.29 -31.16
C VAL A 132 2.05 -1.61 -31.91
N GLY A 133 1.56 -2.71 -31.35
CA GLY A 133 1.54 -4.00 -32.06
C GLY A 133 1.11 -5.20 -31.23
N GLN A 134 1.06 -6.35 -31.88
CA GLN A 134 0.59 -7.62 -31.32
C GLN A 134 1.40 -8.08 -30.09
N HIS A 135 2.67 -7.68 -30.04
CA HIS A 135 3.56 -7.98 -28.92
C HIS A 135 3.03 -7.46 -27.57
N TRP A 136 2.26 -6.36 -27.55
CA TRP A 136 1.61 -5.88 -26.33
C TRP A 136 0.46 -6.78 -25.89
N THR A 137 -0.36 -7.25 -26.83
CA THR A 137 -1.40 -8.23 -26.51
C THR A 137 -0.81 -9.57 -26.08
N ASP A 138 0.36 -9.96 -26.59
CA ASP A 138 1.07 -11.18 -26.19
C ASP A 138 1.63 -11.07 -24.75
N LEU A 139 2.09 -9.87 -24.37
CA LEU A 139 2.43 -9.53 -22.98
C LEU A 139 1.18 -9.41 -22.08
N GLY A 140 -0.03 -9.44 -22.65
CA GLY A 140 -1.29 -9.49 -21.93
C GLY A 140 -1.96 -8.15 -21.69
N PHE A 141 -1.69 -7.13 -22.52
CA PHE A 141 -2.52 -5.92 -22.64
C PHE A 141 -3.80 -6.19 -23.44
N GLN A 142 -4.81 -5.31 -23.32
CA GLN A 142 -6.11 -5.53 -23.98
C GLN A 142 -6.06 -5.25 -25.50
N GLY A 143 -5.18 -4.35 -25.93
CA GLY A 143 -5.04 -3.96 -27.33
C GLY A 143 -3.59 -3.80 -27.77
N LEU A 144 -3.42 -3.44 -29.04
CA LEU A 144 -2.11 -3.20 -29.64
C LEU A 144 -1.40 -1.98 -29.05
N ASP A 145 -2.14 -1.13 -28.33
CA ASP A 145 -1.65 0.07 -27.67
C ASP A 145 -1.93 -0.03 -26.15
N PRO A 146 -0.88 -0.19 -25.33
CA PRO A 146 -1.01 -0.38 -23.88
C PRO A 146 -1.48 0.88 -23.15
N GLY A 147 -1.39 2.06 -23.77
CA GLY A 147 -1.71 3.34 -23.12
C GLY A 147 -3.15 3.40 -22.59
N THR A 148 -4.09 2.70 -23.23
CA THR A 148 -5.51 2.70 -22.82
C THR A 148 -5.78 1.84 -21.58
N ASP A 149 -4.90 0.92 -21.23
CA ASP A 149 -5.06 0.01 -20.09
C ASP A 149 -4.69 0.68 -18.77
N PHE A 150 -3.83 1.70 -18.81
CA PHE A 150 -3.42 2.48 -17.63
C PHE A 150 -4.46 3.52 -17.18
N ARG A 151 -5.62 3.67 -17.84
CA ARG A 151 -6.59 4.74 -17.54
C ARG A 151 -7.02 4.84 -16.07
N GLY A 152 -7.20 3.70 -15.40
CA GLY A 152 -7.65 3.65 -14.01
C GLY A 152 -6.54 3.93 -13.00
N MET A 153 -5.38 3.33 -13.23
CA MET A 153 -4.25 3.29 -12.29
C MET A 153 -3.06 4.18 -12.69
N GLY A 154 -3.16 4.90 -13.80
CA GLY A 154 -2.15 5.85 -14.27
C GLY A 154 -0.75 5.24 -14.36
N MET A 155 0.23 6.10 -14.10
CA MET A 155 1.65 5.73 -14.02
C MET A 155 1.94 4.76 -12.88
N LEU A 156 1.15 4.75 -11.79
CA LEU A 156 1.32 3.79 -10.69
C LEU A 156 1.25 2.33 -11.18
N GLY A 157 0.33 2.03 -12.10
CA GLY A 157 0.19 0.68 -12.68
C GLY A 157 1.39 0.27 -13.53
N LEU A 158 1.90 1.20 -14.34
CA LEU A 158 3.09 0.97 -15.18
C LEU A 158 4.34 0.79 -14.31
N GLU A 159 4.55 1.67 -13.34
CA GLU A 159 5.71 1.61 -12.45
C GLU A 159 5.74 0.36 -11.60
N GLN A 160 4.59 -0.11 -11.12
CA GLN A 160 4.52 -1.35 -10.34
C GLN A 160 4.88 -2.59 -11.16
N LEU A 161 4.41 -2.69 -12.41
CA LEU A 161 4.80 -3.79 -13.31
C LEU A 161 6.32 -3.81 -13.54
N ILE A 162 6.92 -2.64 -13.78
CA ILE A 162 8.37 -2.48 -13.98
C ILE A 162 9.12 -2.83 -12.69
N TYR A 163 8.69 -2.28 -11.55
CA TYR A 163 9.31 -2.50 -10.25
C TYR A 163 9.39 -3.99 -9.91
N PHE A 164 8.32 -4.75 -10.16
CA PHE A 164 8.31 -6.18 -9.89
C PHE A 164 9.39 -6.94 -10.68
N ALA A 165 9.51 -6.68 -11.99
CA ALA A 165 10.52 -7.36 -12.80
C ALA A 165 11.95 -6.91 -12.52
N LEU A 166 12.17 -5.65 -12.15
CA LEU A 166 13.49 -5.18 -11.77
C LEU A 166 13.94 -5.74 -10.41
N THR A 167 13.02 -5.82 -9.45
CA THR A 167 13.34 -6.22 -8.08
C THR A 167 13.37 -7.74 -7.91
N TYR A 168 12.46 -8.45 -8.59
CA TYR A 168 12.24 -9.88 -8.48
C TYR A 168 12.13 -10.52 -9.88
N PRO A 169 13.21 -10.50 -10.68
CA PRO A 169 13.17 -10.93 -12.08
C PRO A 169 12.79 -12.41 -12.25
N ALA A 170 13.16 -13.28 -11.30
CA ALA A 170 12.83 -14.69 -11.36
C ALA A 170 11.31 -14.90 -11.16
N GLU A 171 10.74 -14.25 -10.16
CA GLU A 171 9.33 -14.33 -9.80
C GLU A 171 8.45 -13.63 -10.84
N ALA A 172 8.90 -12.50 -11.38
CA ALA A 172 8.21 -11.81 -12.47
C ALA A 172 8.13 -12.68 -13.73
N ARG A 173 9.23 -13.35 -14.11
CA ARG A 173 9.23 -14.33 -15.21
C ARG A 173 8.37 -15.56 -14.90
N GLN A 174 8.36 -16.02 -13.66
CA GLN A 174 7.49 -17.12 -13.22
C GLN A 174 6.02 -16.73 -13.39
N VAL A 175 5.62 -15.55 -12.91
CA VAL A 175 4.24 -15.04 -13.05
C VAL A 175 3.86 -14.87 -14.52
N LEU A 176 4.76 -14.30 -15.35
CA LEU A 176 4.51 -14.18 -16.79
C LEU A 176 4.31 -15.55 -17.44
N SER A 177 5.19 -16.53 -17.16
CA SER A 177 5.07 -17.89 -17.69
C SER A 177 3.77 -18.57 -17.24
N GLN A 178 3.38 -18.42 -15.97
CA GLN A 178 2.12 -18.95 -15.45
C GLN A 178 0.89 -18.29 -16.08
N SER A 179 0.99 -17.02 -16.48
CA SER A 179 -0.09 -16.31 -17.17
C SER A 179 -0.35 -16.86 -18.58
N HIS A 180 0.65 -17.48 -19.22
CA HIS A 180 0.52 -18.17 -20.51
C HIS A 180 0.10 -19.64 -20.41
N HIS A 181 -0.28 -20.13 -19.22
CA HIS A 181 -0.69 -21.52 -19.05
C HIS A 181 -1.86 -21.89 -20.00
N PRO A 182 -1.79 -23.00 -20.74
CA PRO A 182 -2.74 -23.29 -21.83
C PRO A 182 -4.20 -23.44 -21.39
N LYS A 183 -4.43 -23.79 -20.12
CA LYS A 183 -5.78 -23.97 -19.54
C LYS A 183 -6.15 -22.93 -18.49
N TYR A 184 -5.16 -22.36 -17.83
CA TYR A 184 -5.35 -21.51 -16.64
C TYR A 184 -4.66 -20.16 -16.83
N GLY A 185 -4.41 -19.79 -18.08
CA GLY A 185 -3.78 -18.53 -18.41
C GLY A 185 -4.70 -17.34 -18.14
N PHE A 186 -4.08 -16.18 -18.06
CA PHE A 186 -4.76 -14.90 -17.91
C PHE A 186 -3.93 -13.80 -18.58
N SER A 187 -4.55 -12.67 -18.89
CA SER A 187 -3.86 -11.50 -19.45
C SER A 187 -2.95 -10.86 -18.40
N PHE A 188 -1.64 -11.13 -18.47
CA PHE A 188 -0.66 -10.71 -17.46
C PHE A 188 -0.75 -9.21 -17.13
N ALA A 189 -0.61 -8.33 -18.13
CA ALA A 189 -0.62 -6.89 -17.86
C ALA A 189 -1.96 -6.41 -17.27
N ILE A 190 -3.10 -6.88 -17.78
CA ILE A 190 -4.42 -6.54 -17.23
C ILE A 190 -4.57 -7.00 -15.77
N VAL A 191 -4.17 -8.24 -15.46
CA VAL A 191 -4.22 -8.75 -14.08
C VAL A 191 -3.25 -7.98 -13.18
N GLY A 192 -2.05 -7.66 -13.66
CA GLY A 192 -1.08 -6.82 -12.96
C GLY A 192 -1.65 -5.45 -12.60
N ILE A 193 -2.18 -4.70 -13.57
CA ILE A 193 -2.82 -3.39 -13.34
C ILE A 193 -4.02 -3.52 -12.37
N ASN A 194 -4.74 -4.62 -12.45
CA ASN A 194 -5.86 -4.89 -11.56
C ASN A 194 -5.42 -5.20 -10.11
N MET A 195 -4.21 -5.76 -9.91
CA MET A 195 -3.59 -5.90 -8.59
C MET A 195 -3.10 -4.56 -8.05
N THR A 196 -2.62 -3.64 -8.91
CA THR A 196 -2.38 -2.24 -8.53
C THR A 196 -3.64 -1.60 -7.96
N GLU A 197 -4.79 -1.76 -8.64
CA GLU A 197 -6.08 -1.24 -8.15
C GLU A 197 -6.44 -1.83 -6.79
N MET A 198 -6.24 -3.13 -6.60
CA MET A 198 -6.51 -3.77 -5.30
C MET A 198 -5.62 -3.18 -4.20
N GLY A 199 -4.31 -3.07 -4.45
CA GLY A 199 -3.34 -2.52 -3.51
C GLY A 199 -3.65 -1.07 -3.13
N TYR A 200 -3.91 -0.23 -4.13
CA TYR A 200 -4.34 1.15 -3.92
C TYR A 200 -5.64 1.23 -3.11
N THR A 201 -6.66 0.43 -3.45
CA THR A 201 -7.93 0.43 -2.72
C THR A 201 -7.77 -0.01 -1.26
N LEU A 202 -6.86 -0.96 -0.98
CA LEU A 202 -6.52 -1.36 0.40
C LEU A 202 -5.81 -0.23 1.16
N LEU A 203 -4.89 0.49 0.50
CA LEU A 203 -4.21 1.66 1.06
C LEU A 203 -5.21 2.80 1.37
N PHE A 204 -5.99 3.22 0.36
CA PHE A 204 -6.96 4.29 0.47
C PHE A 204 -8.01 4.04 1.56
N LYS A 205 -8.51 2.79 1.67
CA LYS A 205 -9.48 2.40 2.71
C LYS A 205 -8.85 2.17 4.09
N GLY A 206 -7.56 2.45 4.28
CA GLY A 206 -6.87 2.29 5.56
C GLY A 206 -6.65 0.84 5.98
N ARG A 207 -6.83 -0.13 5.06
CA ARG A 207 -6.70 -1.57 5.36
C ARG A 207 -5.24 -2.00 5.52
N LEU A 208 -4.31 -1.27 4.91
CA LEU A 208 -2.87 -1.51 5.03
C LEU A 208 -2.23 -0.86 6.27
N ARG A 209 -2.99 -0.14 7.12
CA ARG A 209 -2.45 0.46 8.35
C ARG A 209 -1.74 -0.56 9.24
N SER A 210 -2.31 -1.75 9.42
CA SER A 210 -1.67 -2.82 10.21
C SER A 210 -0.30 -3.19 9.67
N HIS A 211 -0.17 -3.26 8.34
CA HIS A 211 1.08 -3.59 7.67
C HIS A 211 2.11 -2.47 7.84
N PHE A 212 1.78 -1.23 7.44
CA PHE A 212 2.72 -0.11 7.46
C PHE A 212 3.10 0.34 8.89
N TYR A 213 2.15 0.36 9.83
CA TYR A 213 2.46 0.68 11.23
C TYR A 213 3.24 -0.42 11.94
N GLY A 214 3.28 -1.62 11.37
CA GLY A 214 4.06 -2.75 11.84
C GLY A 214 5.44 -2.87 11.17
N LEU A 215 5.79 -1.97 10.25
CA LEU A 215 7.12 -2.01 9.64
C LEU A 215 8.19 -1.57 10.65
N ASP A 216 9.28 -2.34 10.71
CA ASP A 216 10.53 -2.01 11.41
C ASP A 216 11.39 -1.03 10.58
N LYS A 217 10.72 -0.06 9.95
CA LYS A 217 11.31 1.03 9.17
C LYS A 217 10.68 2.33 9.70
N PRO A 218 11.47 3.34 10.10
CA PRO A 218 10.94 4.58 10.65
C PRO A 218 10.16 5.39 9.61
N ASP A 219 10.63 5.37 8.36
CA ASP A 219 10.07 6.14 7.25
C ASP A 219 9.77 5.25 6.03
N PRO A 220 8.71 4.41 6.08
CA PRO A 220 8.22 3.74 4.88
C PRO A 220 7.92 4.71 3.75
N ASP A 221 8.01 4.27 2.51
CA ASP A 221 7.84 5.13 1.33
C ASP A 221 7.08 4.38 0.24
N LEU A 222 7.01 4.97 -0.95
CA LEU A 222 6.35 4.37 -2.10
C LEU A 222 6.95 3.00 -2.49
N VAL A 223 8.24 2.76 -2.21
CA VAL A 223 8.89 1.46 -2.44
C VAL A 223 8.21 0.37 -1.62
N ASP A 224 7.84 0.66 -0.36
CA ASP A 224 7.10 -0.27 0.48
C ASP A 224 5.70 -0.58 -0.07
N LEU A 225 5.06 0.37 -0.77
CA LEU A 225 3.81 0.08 -1.50
C LEU A 225 4.06 -0.80 -2.73
N HIS A 226 5.16 -0.59 -3.46
CA HIS A 226 5.54 -1.49 -4.56
C HIS A 226 5.85 -2.91 -4.06
N GLN A 227 6.41 -3.06 -2.85
CA GLN A 227 6.59 -4.36 -2.20
C GLN A 227 5.25 -5.06 -1.90
N VAL A 228 4.25 -4.32 -1.43
CA VAL A 228 2.88 -4.85 -1.29
C VAL A 228 2.31 -5.27 -2.65
N TYR A 229 2.60 -4.54 -3.72
CA TYR A 229 2.18 -4.93 -5.07
C TYR A 229 2.81 -6.26 -5.52
N CYS A 230 4.13 -6.43 -5.34
CA CYS A 230 4.83 -7.67 -5.68
C CYS A 230 4.20 -8.88 -4.96
N TYR A 231 3.92 -8.73 -3.66
CA TYR A 231 3.16 -9.71 -2.88
C TYR A 231 1.80 -10.02 -3.53
N LEU A 232 0.99 -8.99 -3.80
CA LEU A 232 -0.38 -9.19 -4.31
C LEU A 232 -0.38 -9.89 -5.66
N LEU A 233 0.49 -9.50 -6.59
CA LEU A 233 0.53 -10.10 -7.92
C LEU A 233 1.04 -11.55 -7.88
N TYR A 234 2.09 -11.82 -7.10
CA TYR A 234 2.60 -13.17 -6.96
C TYR A 234 1.59 -14.10 -6.28
N GLU A 235 1.07 -13.71 -5.11
CA GLU A 235 0.12 -14.53 -4.35
C GLU A 235 -1.21 -14.70 -5.08
N PHE A 236 -1.68 -13.68 -5.81
CA PHE A 236 -2.86 -13.83 -6.64
C PHE A 236 -2.62 -14.87 -7.74
N THR A 237 -1.44 -14.87 -8.36
CA THR A 237 -1.07 -15.84 -9.39
C THR A 237 -1.05 -17.26 -8.83
N GLN A 238 -0.41 -17.49 -7.68
CA GLN A 238 -0.42 -18.81 -7.05
C GLN A 238 -1.83 -19.24 -6.64
N PHE A 239 -2.63 -18.32 -6.07
CA PHE A 239 -4.03 -18.56 -5.74
C PHE A 239 -4.85 -18.94 -6.98
N TRP A 240 -4.72 -18.19 -8.08
CA TRP A 240 -5.41 -18.44 -9.34
C TRP A 240 -5.11 -19.86 -9.87
N GLN A 241 -3.84 -20.24 -9.91
CA GLN A 241 -3.44 -21.59 -10.34
C GLN A 241 -4.00 -22.68 -9.41
N SER A 242 -4.03 -22.43 -8.10
CA SER A 242 -4.56 -23.38 -7.12
C SER A 242 -6.07 -23.60 -7.25
N GLU A 243 -6.83 -22.58 -7.65
CA GLU A 243 -8.28 -22.65 -7.82
C GLU A 243 -8.69 -23.35 -9.13
N LYS A 244 -7.75 -23.55 -10.07
CA LYS A 244 -7.95 -24.21 -11.36
C LYS A 244 -9.23 -23.71 -12.07
N PRO A 245 -9.35 -22.39 -12.34
CA PRO A 245 -10.54 -21.82 -12.96
C PRO A 245 -10.84 -22.47 -14.30
N ARG A 246 -12.12 -22.51 -14.66
CA ARG A 246 -12.56 -23.04 -15.95
C ARG A 246 -12.06 -22.19 -17.11
N ASP A 247 -12.14 -20.87 -16.94
CA ASP A 247 -11.75 -19.87 -17.91
C ASP A 247 -11.58 -18.49 -17.23
N ILE A 248 -11.23 -17.48 -18.05
CA ILE A 248 -10.99 -16.12 -17.59
C ILE A 248 -12.24 -15.42 -17.03
N MET A 249 -13.45 -15.89 -17.33
CA MET A 249 -14.70 -15.29 -16.82
C MET A 249 -14.83 -15.43 -15.30
N GLU A 250 -14.08 -16.36 -14.69
CA GLU A 250 -14.03 -16.53 -13.24
C GLU A 250 -13.17 -15.46 -12.53
N PHE A 251 -12.45 -14.62 -13.29
CA PHE A 251 -11.55 -13.59 -12.76
C PHE A 251 -12.20 -12.74 -11.68
N SER A 252 -13.34 -12.11 -11.96
CA SER A 252 -14.02 -11.22 -11.01
C SER A 252 -14.37 -11.93 -9.70
N ARG A 253 -14.83 -13.19 -9.76
CA ARG A 253 -15.21 -13.99 -8.60
C ARG A 253 -13.99 -14.36 -7.76
N LEU A 254 -12.94 -14.87 -8.42
CA LEU A 254 -11.72 -15.31 -7.75
C LEU A 254 -10.92 -14.14 -7.19
N ARG A 255 -10.84 -13.04 -7.92
CA ARG A 255 -10.27 -11.79 -7.43
C ARG A 255 -10.95 -11.29 -6.16
N GLU A 256 -12.28 -11.29 -6.13
CA GLU A 256 -13.03 -10.86 -4.93
C GLU A 256 -12.82 -11.83 -3.76
N LYS A 257 -12.75 -13.14 -4.02
CA LYS A 257 -12.39 -14.15 -3.01
C LYS A 257 -10.99 -13.90 -2.45
N PHE A 258 -10.00 -13.67 -3.31
CA PHE A 258 -8.63 -13.32 -2.92
C PHE A 258 -8.59 -12.03 -2.08
N ARG A 259 -9.27 -10.97 -2.53
CA ARG A 259 -9.37 -9.70 -1.78
C ARG A 259 -9.93 -9.90 -0.37
N LYS A 260 -10.97 -10.72 -0.22
CA LYS A 260 -11.54 -11.06 1.09
C LYS A 260 -10.55 -11.81 1.98
N ASN A 261 -9.76 -12.72 1.41
CA ASN A 261 -8.69 -13.43 2.13
C ASN A 261 -7.62 -12.46 2.64
N ILE A 262 -7.13 -11.56 1.78
CA ILE A 262 -6.15 -10.52 2.17
C ILE A 262 -6.73 -9.61 3.26
N GLN A 263 -7.98 -9.16 3.12
CA GLN A 263 -8.63 -8.34 4.15
C GLN A 263 -8.81 -9.07 5.48
N LYS A 264 -9.03 -10.39 5.46
CA LYS A 264 -9.08 -11.21 6.68
C LYS A 264 -7.70 -11.31 7.32
N ALA A 265 -6.66 -11.56 6.54
CA ALA A 265 -5.28 -11.62 7.01
C ALA A 265 -4.85 -10.28 7.65
N LEU A 266 -5.17 -9.14 7.03
CA LEU A 266 -4.84 -7.80 7.51
C LEU A 266 -5.47 -7.41 8.88
N LYS A 267 -6.43 -8.20 9.37
CA LYS A 267 -7.02 -8.04 10.72
C LYS A 267 -6.20 -8.74 11.81
N ALA A 268 -5.31 -9.66 11.46
CA ALA A 268 -4.47 -10.32 12.43
C ALA A 268 -3.47 -9.32 13.06
N PRO A 269 -3.16 -9.45 14.36
CA PRO A 269 -2.13 -8.63 14.99
C PRO A 269 -0.78 -8.82 14.28
N LYS A 270 -0.02 -7.73 14.10
CA LYS A 270 1.35 -7.76 13.53
C LYS A 270 1.48 -8.40 12.14
N VAL A 271 0.40 -8.45 11.38
CA VAL A 271 0.41 -8.98 10.01
C VAL A 271 1.31 -8.16 9.08
N ARG A 272 2.16 -8.85 8.32
CA ARG A 272 2.92 -8.30 7.21
C ARG A 272 2.51 -9.03 5.93
N LEU A 273 2.27 -8.29 4.85
CA LEU A 273 2.09 -8.86 3.52
C LEU A 273 3.48 -9.04 2.92
N LEU A 274 4.02 -10.23 3.05
CA LEU A 274 5.32 -10.62 2.54
C LEU A 274 5.20 -12.05 2.01
N SER A 275 5.70 -12.27 0.79
CA SER A 275 5.80 -13.59 0.18
C SER A 275 7.15 -14.21 0.55
N SER A 276 7.27 -15.52 0.38
CA SER A 276 8.50 -16.25 0.70
C SER A 276 9.75 -15.72 -0.03
N PHE A 277 9.59 -15.17 -1.23
CA PHE A 277 10.69 -14.58 -2.01
C PHE A 277 11.08 -13.17 -1.55
N GLN A 278 10.25 -12.51 -0.75
CA GLN A 278 10.53 -11.19 -0.17
C GLN A 278 11.19 -11.28 1.20
N GLU A 279 11.23 -12.48 1.80
CA GLU A 279 11.98 -12.73 3.02
C GLU A 279 13.46 -12.79 2.67
N VAL A 280 14.20 -11.72 2.99
CA VAL A 280 15.66 -11.78 2.94
C VAL A 280 16.11 -12.83 3.96
N PRO A 281 16.98 -13.80 3.58
CA PRO A 281 17.56 -14.72 4.55
C PRO A 281 18.20 -13.89 5.66
N LYS A 282 17.79 -14.11 6.91
CA LYS A 282 18.55 -13.63 8.05
C LYS A 282 19.87 -14.39 8.04
N HIS A 283 20.92 -13.77 7.51
CA HIS A 283 22.30 -14.17 7.77
C HIS A 283 22.71 -13.71 9.16
#